data_AF-A0A969HX02-F1
#
_entry.id   AF-A0A969HX02-F1
#
_cell.length_a   1.000
_cell.length_b   1.000
_cell.length_c   1.000
_cell.angle_alpha   90.00
_cell.angle_beta   90.00
_cell.angle_gamma   90.00
#
_symmetry.space_group_name_H-M   'P 1'
#
loop_
_entity.id
_entity.type
_entity.pdbx_description
1 polymer ?
#
loop_
_entity_poly.entity_id
_entity_poly.type
_entity_poly.pdbx_seq_one_letter_code
_entity_poly.pdbx_strand_id
1 'polypeptide(L)'
;MDQIDWGGVAVVVAMYSAFLLVGWLAVGKLKNRDASDLLVAGRAMPVWIAVMTMTATWVDGGYLLGTAEYTYKHGITYGAQGGICFGISLILGGLFFAARMRRMEFSTMVDAFDVRYGPRWSAVLALPAMFGELLWSGALLVAIGSTFGELLNLDLTSAILLSAVVVTTYTVIGGMWSVAYTDVLQLGLIPIGLLAALPFALDETDDQGAARDRQQQQQGGGDDQLDVRGHRGTFANRCRGDLSRHRLIRDFKDKLKRSTDNPCRDGGPRPAILAAYR
;
A
#
# COMPACT_ATOMS: atom_id res chain seq x y z
N MET A 1 -8.28 15.56 25.63
CA MET A 1 -9.41 14.95 24.90
C MET A 1 -10.25 16.10 24.37
N ASP A 2 -10.45 16.06 23.06
CA ASP A 2 -11.43 16.82 22.26
C ASP A 2 -11.15 18.30 21.94
N GLN A 3 -10.40 18.52 20.86
CA GLN A 3 -11.05 19.18 19.72
C GLN A 3 -11.24 18.12 18.65
N ILE A 4 -12.33 17.35 18.77
CA ILE A 4 -12.83 16.59 17.63
C ILE A 4 -13.13 17.64 16.57
N ASP A 5 -12.39 17.59 15.47
CA ASP A 5 -12.67 18.44 14.32
C ASP A 5 -14.00 17.97 13.73
N TRP A 6 -15.08 18.63 14.17
CA TRP A 6 -16.43 18.36 13.70
C TRP A 6 -16.54 18.53 12.18
N GLY A 7 -15.66 19.33 11.55
CA GLY A 7 -15.55 19.44 10.10
C GLY A 7 -15.00 18.15 9.50
N GLY A 8 -13.89 17.64 10.03
CA GLY A 8 -13.31 16.35 9.63
C GLY A 8 -14.28 15.17 9.79
N VAL A 9 -14.96 15.10 10.94
CA VAL A 9 -16.00 14.09 11.19
C VAL A 9 -17.13 14.18 10.17
N ALA A 10 -17.63 15.39 9.89
CA ALA A 10 -18.71 15.58 8.94
C ALA A 10 -18.32 15.12 7.52
N VAL A 11 -17.09 15.41 7.09
CA VAL A 11 -16.57 14.98 5.78
C VAL A 11 -16.44 13.45 5.71
N VAL A 12 -15.90 12.82 6.75
CA VAL A 12 -15.74 11.35 6.79
C VAL A 12 -17.11 10.65 6.81
N VAL A 13 -18.07 11.15 7.59
CA VAL A 13 -19.45 10.63 7.62
C VAL A 13 -20.14 10.86 6.29
N ALA A 14 -19.96 12.01 5.65
CA ALA A 14 -20.49 12.29 4.31
C ALA A 14 -19.90 11.33 3.26
N MET A 15 -18.61 11.03 3.34
CA MET A 15 -17.96 10.09 2.44
C MET A 15 -18.44 8.64 2.64
N TYR A 16 -18.51 8.16 3.89
CA TYR A 16 -19.04 6.82 4.17
C TYR A 16 -20.51 6.68 3.82
N SER A 17 -21.32 7.71 4.08
CA SER A 17 -22.72 7.70 3.67
C SER A 17 -22.87 7.70 2.15
N ALA A 18 -22.01 8.41 1.41
CA ALA A 18 -21.99 8.32 -0.05
C ALA A 18 -21.66 6.89 -0.52
N PHE A 19 -20.67 6.21 0.08
CA PHE A 19 -20.37 4.81 -0.25
C PHE A 19 -21.51 3.85 0.09
N LEU A 20 -22.15 4.03 1.25
CA LEU A 20 -23.32 3.25 1.64
C LEU A 20 -24.52 3.49 0.71
N LEU A 21 -24.76 4.74 0.30
CA LEU A 21 -25.82 5.10 -0.63
C LEU A 21 -25.59 4.48 -2.00
N VAL A 22 -24.36 4.55 -2.52
CA VAL A 22 -23.98 3.95 -3.80
C VAL A 22 -24.12 2.43 -3.73
N GLY A 23 -23.63 1.81 -2.65
CA GLY A 23 -23.78 0.39 -2.42
C GLY A 23 -25.25 -0.04 -2.32
N TRP A 24 -26.08 0.77 -1.66
CA TRP A 24 -27.53 0.52 -1.56
C TRP A 24 -28.25 0.68 -2.90
N LEU A 25 -27.91 1.71 -3.69
CA LEU A 25 -28.44 1.90 -5.04
C LEU A 25 -28.05 0.75 -5.98
N ALA A 26 -26.84 0.19 -5.79
CA ALA A 26 -26.38 -0.96 -6.54
C ALA A 26 -27.18 -2.25 -6.23
N VAL A 27 -27.79 -2.36 -5.04
CA VAL A 27 -28.69 -3.48 -4.69
C VAL A 27 -29.86 -3.58 -5.67
N GLY A 28 -30.35 -2.45 -6.17
CA GLY A 28 -31.44 -2.40 -7.16
C GLY A 28 -31.09 -3.05 -8.51
N LYS A 29 -29.80 -3.35 -8.76
CA LYS A 29 -29.34 -4.05 -9.98
C LYS A 29 -29.26 -5.57 -9.80
N LEU A 30 -29.44 -6.11 -8.60
CA LEU A 30 -29.51 -7.56 -8.38
C LEU A 30 -30.88 -8.07 -8.86
N LYS A 31 -30.87 -8.91 -9.89
CA LYS A 31 -32.10 -9.37 -10.54
C LYS A 31 -32.73 -10.56 -9.81
N ASN A 32 -31.92 -11.54 -9.40
CA ASN A 32 -32.40 -12.79 -8.81
C ASN A 32 -31.87 -13.05 -7.39
N ARG A 33 -30.94 -12.23 -6.87
CA ARG A 33 -30.28 -12.41 -5.56
C ARG A 33 -29.67 -13.80 -5.35
N ASP A 34 -29.24 -14.44 -6.43
CA ASP A 34 -28.58 -15.73 -6.40
C ASP A 34 -27.06 -15.56 -6.18
N ALA A 35 -26.37 -16.63 -5.77
CA ALA A 35 -24.93 -16.60 -5.53
C ALA A 35 -24.14 -16.13 -6.77
N SER A 36 -24.58 -16.53 -7.96
CA SER A 36 -23.98 -16.10 -9.24
C SER A 36 -24.19 -14.60 -9.53
N ASP A 37 -25.32 -14.03 -9.11
CA ASP A 37 -25.61 -12.60 -9.23
C ASP A 37 -24.75 -11.77 -8.26
N LEU A 38 -24.48 -12.30 -7.07
CA LEU A 38 -23.64 -11.66 -6.07
C LEU A 38 -22.15 -11.73 -6.44
N LEU A 39 -21.67 -12.89 -6.90
CA LEU A 39 -20.25 -13.13 -7.17
C LEU A 39 -19.80 -12.64 -8.56
N VAL A 40 -20.63 -12.78 -9.59
CA VAL A 40 -20.25 -12.53 -11.00
C VAL A 40 -21.11 -11.43 -11.63
N ALA A 41 -21.88 -10.68 -10.83
CA ALA A 41 -22.77 -9.61 -11.30
C ALA A 41 -23.74 -10.07 -12.41
N GLY A 42 -24.13 -11.35 -12.40
CA GLY A 42 -25.00 -11.97 -13.41
C GLY A 42 -24.41 -11.93 -14.83
N ARG A 43 -23.09 -11.69 -14.97
CA ARG A 43 -22.36 -11.56 -16.26
C ARG A 43 -22.90 -10.44 -17.16
N ALA A 44 -23.70 -9.54 -16.60
CA ALA A 44 -24.32 -8.39 -17.24
C ALA A 44 -23.48 -7.12 -17.09
N MET A 45 -22.34 -7.19 -16.39
CA MET A 45 -21.47 -6.04 -16.18
C MET A 45 -20.87 -5.57 -17.53
N PRO A 46 -21.03 -4.29 -17.90
CA PRO A 46 -20.42 -3.74 -19.09
C PRO A 46 -18.90 -3.64 -18.93
N VAL A 47 -18.17 -3.84 -20.02
CA VAL A 47 -16.70 -3.94 -20.03
C VAL A 47 -16.03 -2.69 -19.44
N TRP A 48 -16.59 -1.50 -19.68
CA TRP A 48 -16.01 -0.26 -19.16
C TRP A 48 -16.03 -0.19 -17.63
N ILE A 49 -17.09 -0.68 -16.96
CA ILE A 49 -17.16 -0.77 -15.50
C ILE A 49 -16.13 -1.78 -15.01
N ALA A 50 -16.07 -2.96 -15.64
CA ALA A 50 -15.12 -4.00 -15.25
C ALA A 50 -13.65 -3.54 -15.35
N VAL A 51 -13.31 -2.74 -16.37
CA VAL A 51 -11.98 -2.14 -16.52
C VAL A 51 -11.72 -1.14 -15.39
N MET A 52 -12.68 -0.26 -15.07
CA MET A 52 -12.52 0.71 -13.99
C MET A 52 -12.36 0.03 -12.62
N THR A 53 -13.16 -1.00 -12.32
CA THR A 53 -13.06 -1.81 -11.11
C THR A 53 -11.70 -2.50 -11.00
N MET A 54 -11.22 -3.10 -12.09
CA MET A 54 -9.88 -3.70 -12.12
C MET A 54 -8.79 -2.65 -11.90
N THR A 55 -8.88 -1.48 -12.52
CA THR A 55 -7.91 -0.39 -12.27
C THR A 55 -7.97 0.09 -10.82
N ALA A 56 -9.16 0.29 -10.26
CA ALA A 56 -9.34 0.75 -8.89
C ALA A 56 -8.79 -0.25 -7.85
N THR A 57 -8.87 -1.56 -8.12
CA THR A 57 -8.32 -2.59 -7.24
C THR A 57 -6.80 -2.46 -7.07
N TRP A 58 -6.10 -2.02 -8.12
CA TRP A 58 -4.64 -1.83 -8.10
C TRP A 58 -4.22 -0.40 -7.72
N VAL A 59 -5.06 0.58 -7.99
CA VAL A 59 -4.82 1.99 -7.65
C VAL A 59 -5.47 2.27 -6.31
N ASP A 60 -4.78 1.87 -5.23
CA ASP A 60 -5.19 2.15 -3.86
C ASP A 60 -4.30 3.24 -3.21
N GLY A 61 -4.66 3.67 -2.00
CA GLY A 61 -3.92 4.70 -1.27
C GLY A 61 -2.47 4.33 -0.99
N GLY A 62 -2.19 3.04 -0.74
CA GLY A 62 -0.83 2.52 -0.56
C GLY A 62 -0.03 2.59 -1.85
N TYR A 63 -0.63 2.24 -3.00
CA TYR A 63 0.00 2.40 -4.30
C TYR A 63 0.33 3.87 -4.61
N LEU A 64 -0.60 4.80 -4.34
CA LEU A 64 -0.40 6.23 -4.58
C LEU A 64 0.71 6.81 -3.70
N LEU A 65 0.67 6.54 -2.39
CA LEU A 65 1.67 7.04 -1.45
C LEU A 65 3.06 6.44 -1.72
N GLY A 66 3.11 5.13 -2.00
CA GLY A 66 4.37 4.44 -2.34
C GLY A 66 4.96 4.93 -3.66
N THR A 67 4.12 5.16 -4.68
CA THR A 67 4.57 5.73 -5.96
C THR A 67 5.03 7.17 -5.80
N ALA A 68 4.37 7.97 -4.96
CA ALA A 68 4.79 9.33 -4.65
C ALA A 68 6.16 9.36 -3.95
N GLU A 69 6.37 8.53 -2.92
CA GLU A 69 7.66 8.43 -2.23
C GLU A 69 8.77 7.95 -3.18
N TYR A 70 8.49 6.97 -4.02
CA TYR A 70 9.45 6.42 -4.97
C TYR A 70 9.84 7.45 -6.04
N THR A 71 8.84 8.18 -6.55
CA THR A 71 9.02 9.27 -7.52
C THR A 71 9.83 10.41 -6.93
N TYR A 72 9.61 10.76 -5.66
CA TYR A 72 10.37 11.78 -4.96
C TYR A 72 11.87 11.42 -4.86
N LYS A 73 12.19 10.13 -4.65
CA LYS A 73 13.58 9.67 -4.53
C LYS A 73 14.30 9.44 -5.86
N HIS A 74 13.60 8.91 -6.87
CA HIS A 74 14.22 8.43 -8.11
C HIS A 74 13.83 9.24 -9.36
N GLY A 75 12.89 10.17 -9.24
CA GLY A 75 12.40 11.01 -10.34
C GLY A 75 11.15 10.47 -11.04
N ILE A 76 10.55 11.32 -11.87
CA ILE A 76 9.22 11.13 -12.50
C ILE A 76 9.20 9.95 -13.48
N THR A 77 10.31 9.68 -14.16
CA THR A 77 10.44 8.56 -15.12
C THR A 77 10.21 7.21 -14.47
N TYR A 78 10.71 7.03 -13.24
CA TYR A 78 10.58 5.79 -12.49
C TYR A 78 9.18 5.61 -11.87
N GLY A 79 8.52 6.71 -11.51
CA GLY A 79 7.12 6.71 -11.07
C GLY A 79 6.15 6.29 -12.18
N ALA A 80 6.33 6.84 -13.39
CA ALA A 80 5.47 6.55 -14.53
C ALA A 80 5.59 5.09 -15.02
N GLN A 81 6.77 4.47 -14.84
CA GLN A 81 7.00 3.09 -15.24
C GLN A 81 6.05 2.11 -14.55
N GLY A 82 5.77 2.30 -13.26
CA GLY A 82 4.87 1.44 -12.50
C GLY A 82 3.48 1.38 -13.15
N GLY A 83 2.82 2.53 -13.29
CA GLY A 83 1.46 2.60 -13.81
C GLY A 83 1.34 2.10 -15.26
N ILE A 84 2.30 2.46 -16.12
CA ILE A 84 2.27 2.05 -17.55
C ILE A 84 2.46 0.54 -17.69
N CYS A 85 3.44 -0.04 -17.00
CA CYS A 85 3.67 -1.49 -17.06
C CYS A 85 2.49 -2.29 -16.50
N PHE A 86 1.86 -1.84 -15.40
CA PHE A 86 0.67 -2.48 -14.84
C PHE A 86 -0.56 -2.33 -15.76
N GLY A 87 -0.77 -1.16 -16.37
CA GLY A 87 -1.87 -0.96 -17.31
C GLY A 87 -1.75 -1.91 -18.53
N ILE A 88 -0.55 -2.04 -19.09
CA ILE A 88 -0.29 -2.94 -20.22
C ILE A 88 -0.52 -4.40 -19.81
N SER A 89 -0.05 -4.82 -18.63
CA SER A 89 -0.23 -6.21 -18.19
C SER A 89 -1.71 -6.57 -17.99
N LEU A 90 -2.52 -5.65 -17.45
CA LEU A 90 -3.96 -5.85 -17.30
C LEU A 90 -4.69 -5.92 -18.66
N ILE A 91 -4.31 -5.07 -19.62
CA ILE A 91 -4.91 -5.09 -20.96
C ILE A 91 -4.58 -6.41 -21.67
N LEU A 92 -3.32 -6.84 -21.63
CA LEU A 92 -2.92 -8.13 -22.22
C LEU A 92 -3.61 -9.30 -21.50
N GLY A 93 -3.62 -9.30 -20.17
CA GLY A 93 -4.30 -10.32 -19.37
C GLY A 93 -5.79 -10.43 -19.72
N GLY A 94 -6.48 -9.29 -19.80
CA GLY A 94 -7.89 -9.23 -20.19
C GLY A 94 -8.13 -9.76 -21.60
N LEU A 95 -7.33 -9.35 -22.58
CA LEU A 95 -7.52 -9.75 -23.98
C LEU A 95 -7.33 -11.26 -24.19
N PHE A 96 -6.30 -11.85 -23.57
CA PHE A 96 -5.98 -13.27 -23.75
C PHE A 96 -6.84 -14.19 -22.87
N PHE A 97 -7.06 -13.84 -21.60
CA PHE A 97 -7.70 -14.74 -20.64
C PHE A 97 -9.20 -14.52 -20.48
N ALA A 98 -9.72 -13.28 -20.60
CA ALA A 98 -11.14 -13.02 -20.32
C ALA A 98 -12.07 -13.74 -21.29
N ALA A 99 -11.73 -13.79 -22.58
CA ALA A 99 -12.52 -14.50 -23.58
C ALA A 99 -12.55 -16.03 -23.32
N ARG A 100 -11.43 -16.61 -22.87
CA ARG A 100 -11.32 -18.04 -22.58
C ARG A 100 -12.11 -18.41 -21.32
N MET A 101 -12.01 -17.60 -20.27
CA MET A 101 -12.75 -17.78 -19.01
C MET A 101 -14.27 -17.64 -19.21
N ARG A 102 -14.71 -16.64 -19.98
CA ARG A 102 -16.15 -16.43 -20.26
C ARG A 102 -16.79 -17.62 -20.99
N ARG A 103 -16.08 -18.27 -21.90
CA ARG A 103 -16.59 -19.45 -22.64
C ARG A 103 -16.75 -20.71 -21.78
N MET A 104 -16.02 -20.83 -20.67
CA MET A 104 -16.04 -22.03 -19.81
C MET A 104 -16.94 -21.88 -18.58
N GLU A 105 -17.59 -20.73 -18.41
CA GLU A 105 -18.47 -20.46 -17.27
C GLU A 105 -17.84 -20.59 -15.88
N PHE A 106 -16.52 -20.43 -15.82
CA PHE A 106 -15.79 -20.37 -14.56
C PHE A 106 -16.11 -19.09 -13.78
N SER A 107 -16.30 -19.27 -12.47
CA SER A 107 -16.54 -18.16 -11.53
C SER A 107 -15.26 -17.73 -10.84
N THR A 108 -14.29 -18.64 -10.69
CA THR A 108 -12.97 -18.35 -10.12
C THR A 108 -11.84 -18.75 -11.07
N MET A 109 -10.66 -18.15 -10.89
CA MET A 109 -9.45 -18.58 -11.60
C MET A 109 -9.03 -20.00 -11.21
N VAL A 110 -9.38 -20.44 -10.00
CA VAL A 110 -9.07 -21.75 -9.44
C VAL A 110 -9.89 -22.86 -10.13
N ASP A 111 -11.11 -22.56 -10.58
CA ASP A 111 -11.97 -23.52 -11.33
C ASP A 111 -11.29 -24.03 -12.60
N ALA A 112 -10.49 -23.18 -13.26
CA ALA A 112 -9.72 -23.59 -14.45
C ALA A 112 -8.65 -24.63 -14.12
N PHE A 113 -8.07 -24.57 -12.91
CA PHE A 113 -7.11 -25.57 -12.42
C PHE A 113 -7.82 -26.85 -11.98
N ASP A 114 -9.05 -26.77 -11.48
CA ASP A 114 -9.85 -27.95 -11.15
C ASP A 114 -10.09 -28.84 -12.37
N VAL A 115 -10.52 -28.25 -13.49
CA VAL A 115 -10.76 -29.00 -14.74
C VAL A 115 -9.47 -29.61 -15.31
N ARG A 116 -8.30 -29.00 -15.06
CA ARG A 116 -7.02 -29.45 -15.62
C ARG A 116 -6.29 -30.47 -14.77
N TYR A 117 -6.28 -30.29 -13.45
CA TYR A 117 -5.45 -31.04 -12.49
C TYR A 117 -6.28 -31.83 -11.46
N GLY A 118 -7.59 -31.63 -11.42
CA GLY A 118 -8.51 -32.27 -10.50
C GLY A 118 -8.65 -31.54 -9.15
N PRO A 119 -9.65 -31.95 -8.35
CA PRO A 119 -10.11 -31.18 -7.19
C PRO A 119 -9.11 -31.10 -6.04
N ARG A 120 -8.24 -32.11 -5.93
CA ARG A 120 -7.20 -32.14 -4.89
C ARG A 120 -6.17 -31.02 -5.08
N TRP A 121 -5.72 -30.81 -6.32
CA TRP A 121 -4.72 -29.79 -6.62
C TRP A 121 -5.31 -28.39 -6.64
N SER A 122 -6.57 -28.27 -7.09
CA SER A 122 -7.34 -27.03 -7.01
C SER A 122 -7.45 -26.51 -5.57
N ALA A 123 -7.81 -27.36 -4.61
CA ALA A 123 -7.89 -26.98 -3.20
C ALA A 123 -6.54 -26.54 -2.62
N VAL A 124 -5.45 -27.23 -2.99
CA VAL A 124 -4.10 -26.88 -2.53
C VAL A 124 -3.65 -25.51 -3.08
N LEU A 125 -4.02 -25.17 -4.32
CA LEU A 125 -3.71 -23.87 -4.92
C LEU A 125 -4.62 -22.74 -4.40
N ALA A 126 -5.86 -23.06 -4.01
CA ALA A 126 -6.80 -22.08 -3.46
C ALA A 126 -6.34 -21.54 -2.09
N LEU A 127 -5.79 -22.40 -1.23
CA LEU A 127 -5.37 -22.02 0.12
C LEU A 127 -4.39 -20.84 0.16
N PRO A 128 -3.21 -20.88 -0.48
CA PRO A 128 -2.26 -19.77 -0.45
C PRO A 128 -2.82 -18.50 -1.11
N ALA A 129 -3.66 -18.65 -2.15
CA ALA A 129 -4.33 -17.50 -2.77
C ALA A 129 -5.28 -16.80 -1.78
N MET A 130 -6.12 -17.57 -1.07
CA MET A 130 -7.02 -17.03 -0.05
C MET A 130 -6.25 -16.36 1.10
N PHE A 131 -5.16 -16.97 1.57
CA PHE A 131 -4.32 -16.36 2.60
C PHE A 131 -3.67 -15.04 2.13
N GLY A 132 -3.23 -14.98 0.86
CA GLY A 132 -2.69 -13.76 0.27
C GLY A 132 -3.73 -12.63 0.26
N GLU A 133 -4.94 -12.91 -0.22
CA GLU A 133 -6.04 -11.94 -0.27
C GLU A 133 -6.48 -11.48 1.12
N LEU A 134 -6.48 -12.37 2.12
CA LEU A 134 -6.78 -12.03 3.51
C LEU A 134 -5.74 -11.08 4.12
N LEU A 135 -4.45 -11.34 3.88
CA LEU A 135 -3.37 -10.48 4.36
C LEU A 135 -3.38 -9.12 3.66
N TRP A 136 -3.63 -9.11 2.35
CA TRP A 136 -3.77 -7.88 1.56
C TRP A 136 -4.93 -7.02 2.07
N SER A 137 -6.11 -7.63 2.23
CA SER A 137 -7.30 -6.94 2.76
C SER A 137 -7.09 -6.41 4.17
N GLY A 138 -6.38 -7.15 5.02
CA GLY A 138 -6.01 -6.71 6.37
C GLY A 138 -5.11 -5.48 6.36
N ALA A 139 -4.10 -5.45 5.48
CA ALA A 139 -3.22 -4.30 5.33
C ALA A 139 -3.97 -3.04 4.85
N LEU A 140 -4.88 -3.19 3.89
CA LEU A 140 -5.74 -2.10 3.42
C LEU A 140 -6.61 -1.55 4.56
N LEU A 141 -7.20 -2.42 5.37
CA LEU A 141 -8.05 -2.00 6.48
C LEU A 141 -7.27 -1.22 7.54
N VAL A 142 -6.02 -1.60 7.81
CA VAL A 142 -5.12 -0.86 8.70
C VAL A 142 -4.76 0.50 8.12
N ALA A 143 -4.45 0.59 6.81
CA ALA A 143 -4.12 1.86 6.15
C ALA A 143 -5.30 2.85 6.16
N ILE A 144 -6.51 2.35 5.93
CA ILE A 144 -7.74 3.14 6.04
C ILE A 144 -7.96 3.59 7.50
N GLY A 145 -7.81 2.66 8.44
CA GLY A 145 -7.98 2.94 9.87
C GLY A 145 -6.95 3.94 10.44
N SER A 146 -5.71 3.90 9.98
CA SER A 146 -4.68 4.87 10.40
C SER A 146 -4.98 6.28 9.89
N THR A 147 -5.39 6.38 8.63
CA THR A 147 -5.79 7.66 8.03
C THR A 147 -6.96 8.28 8.80
N PHE A 148 -7.99 7.49 9.11
CA PHE A 148 -9.12 8.00 9.90
C PHE A 148 -8.81 8.24 11.37
N GLY A 149 -7.92 7.45 11.96
CA GLY A 149 -7.43 7.69 13.33
C GLY A 149 -6.79 9.06 13.47
N GLU A 150 -5.97 9.46 12.48
CA GLU A 150 -5.36 10.78 12.42
C GLU A 150 -6.38 11.91 12.18
N LEU A 151 -7.34 11.71 11.27
CA LEU A 151 -8.37 12.72 10.95
C LEU A 151 -9.37 12.95 12.10
N LEU A 152 -9.79 11.89 12.78
CA LEU A 152 -10.87 11.92 13.79
C LEU A 152 -10.34 12.02 15.22
N ASN A 153 -9.02 11.95 15.41
CA ASN A 153 -8.36 11.83 16.72
C ASN A 153 -8.89 10.63 17.54
N LEU A 154 -9.25 9.54 16.85
CA LEU A 154 -9.77 8.30 17.46
C LEU A 154 -8.65 7.28 17.66
N ASP A 155 -8.85 6.37 18.63
CA ASP A 155 -7.95 5.23 18.78
C ASP A 155 -7.94 4.38 17.51
N LEU A 156 -6.75 3.97 17.08
CA LEU A 156 -6.53 3.21 15.84
C LEU A 156 -7.43 1.96 15.77
N THR A 157 -7.61 1.27 16.89
CA THR A 157 -8.43 0.04 16.96
C THR A 157 -9.88 0.36 16.63
N SER A 158 -10.41 1.46 17.18
CA SER A 158 -11.79 1.88 16.95
C SER A 158 -12.03 2.34 15.50
N ALA A 159 -11.06 3.03 14.90
CA ALA A 159 -11.13 3.48 13.51
C ALA A 159 -11.10 2.30 12.53
N ILE A 160 -10.26 1.29 12.79
CA ILE A 160 -10.19 0.04 12.01
C ILE A 160 -11.52 -0.71 12.08
N LEU A 161 -12.07 -0.92 13.30
CA LEU A 161 -13.32 -1.65 13.49
C LEU A 161 -14.51 -0.95 12.81
N LEU A 162 -14.61 0.37 12.92
CA LEU A 162 -15.65 1.16 12.26
C LEU A 162 -15.58 1.00 10.73
N SER A 163 -14.37 1.16 10.18
CA SER A 163 -14.11 1.00 8.74
C SER A 163 -14.49 -0.40 8.26
N ALA A 164 -14.14 -1.43 9.03
CA ALA A 164 -14.41 -2.83 8.70
C ALA A 164 -15.90 -3.11 8.62
N VAL A 165 -16.67 -2.61 9.59
CA VAL A 165 -18.12 -2.79 9.63
C VAL A 165 -18.78 -2.13 8.43
N VAL A 166 -18.41 -0.89 8.11
CA VAL A 166 -18.98 -0.17 6.95
C VAL A 166 -18.64 -0.89 5.65
N VAL A 167 -17.38 -1.27 5.45
CA VAL A 167 -16.91 -1.94 4.24
C VAL A 167 -17.57 -3.30 4.04
N THR A 168 -17.65 -4.09 5.10
CA THR A 168 -18.31 -5.40 5.07
C THR A 168 -19.79 -5.26 4.78
N THR A 169 -20.46 -4.26 5.36
CA THR A 169 -21.91 -4.06 5.21
C THR A 169 -22.28 -3.77 3.75
N TYR A 170 -21.60 -2.82 3.08
CA TYR A 170 -21.94 -2.51 1.68
C TYR A 170 -21.53 -3.62 0.71
N THR A 171 -20.50 -4.39 1.05
CA THR A 171 -20.00 -5.50 0.21
C THR A 171 -20.94 -6.70 0.28
N VAL A 172 -21.37 -7.10 1.48
CA VAL A 172 -22.28 -8.24 1.69
C VAL A 172 -23.66 -7.96 1.11
N ILE A 173 -24.17 -6.73 1.27
CA ILE A 173 -25.54 -6.38 0.82
C ILE A 173 -25.62 -6.23 -0.71
N GLY A 174 -24.60 -5.64 -1.33
CA GLY A 174 -24.67 -5.26 -2.74
C GLY A 174 -23.83 -6.08 -3.71
N GLY A 175 -22.99 -7.01 -3.21
CA GLY A 175 -22.18 -7.91 -4.03
C GLY A 175 -21.25 -7.20 -5.02
N MET A 176 -20.91 -7.87 -6.12
CA MET A 176 -19.99 -7.34 -7.13
C MET A 176 -20.46 -6.02 -7.76
N TRP A 177 -21.78 -5.78 -7.86
CA TRP A 177 -22.31 -4.51 -8.39
C TRP A 177 -22.00 -3.33 -7.46
N SER A 178 -22.13 -3.51 -6.15
CA SER A 178 -21.84 -2.46 -5.16
C SER A 178 -20.39 -2.04 -5.21
N VAL A 179 -19.47 -3.02 -5.20
CA VAL A 179 -18.03 -2.76 -5.33
C VAL A 179 -17.72 -2.06 -6.64
N ALA A 180 -18.28 -2.52 -7.75
CA ALA A 180 -18.01 -1.93 -9.05
C ALA A 180 -18.46 -0.46 -9.15
N TYR A 181 -19.62 -0.11 -8.59
CA TYR A 181 -20.08 1.28 -8.57
C TYR A 181 -19.27 2.16 -7.63
N THR A 182 -18.85 1.65 -6.47
CA THR A 182 -17.96 2.39 -5.56
C THR A 182 -16.60 2.64 -6.20
N ASP A 183 -16.08 1.66 -6.94
CA ASP A 183 -14.79 1.78 -7.64
C ASP A 183 -14.82 2.85 -8.73
N VAL A 184 -15.88 2.91 -9.53
CA VAL A 184 -16.04 3.97 -10.55
C VAL A 184 -16.04 5.36 -9.92
N LEU A 185 -16.70 5.51 -8.76
CA LEU A 185 -16.71 6.77 -8.02
C LEU A 185 -15.35 7.11 -7.42
N GLN A 186 -14.69 6.15 -6.77
CA GLN A 186 -13.37 6.36 -6.15
C GLN A 186 -12.30 6.66 -7.19
N LEU A 187 -12.28 5.91 -8.30
CA LEU A 187 -11.35 6.13 -9.40
C LEU A 187 -11.54 7.50 -10.07
N GLY A 188 -12.77 8.03 -10.08
CA GLY A 188 -13.05 9.39 -10.53
C GLY A 188 -12.65 10.46 -9.51
N LEU A 189 -12.79 10.18 -8.21
CA LEU A 189 -12.50 11.14 -7.13
C LEU A 189 -10.99 11.31 -6.89
N ILE A 190 -10.20 10.23 -6.99
CA ILE A 190 -8.74 10.24 -6.79
C ILE A 190 -8.02 11.31 -7.64
N PRO A 191 -8.18 11.38 -8.97
CA PRO A 191 -7.48 12.37 -9.79
C PRO A 191 -7.92 13.80 -9.45
N ILE A 192 -9.19 14.01 -9.11
CA ILE A 192 -9.69 15.33 -8.67
C ILE A 192 -9.03 15.72 -7.34
N GLY A 193 -8.96 14.79 -6.39
CA GLY A 193 -8.30 15.01 -5.10
C GLY A 193 -6.82 15.30 -5.25
N LEU A 194 -6.13 14.57 -6.13
CA LEU A 194 -4.71 14.79 -6.41
C LEU A 194 -4.45 16.15 -7.07
N LEU A 195 -5.29 16.55 -8.03
CA LEU A 195 -5.19 17.86 -8.67
C LEU A 195 -5.48 19.00 -7.70
N ALA A 196 -6.43 18.81 -6.78
CA ALA A 196 -6.75 19.77 -5.72
C ALA A 196 -5.63 19.87 -4.67
N ALA A 197 -4.91 18.78 -4.40
CA ALA A 197 -3.77 18.76 -3.48
C ALA A 197 -2.50 19.39 -4.08
N LEU A 198 -2.36 19.37 -5.41
CA LEU A 198 -1.21 19.91 -6.13
C LEU A 198 -0.85 21.37 -5.78
N PRO A 199 -1.77 22.35 -5.77
CA PRO A 199 -1.43 23.73 -5.42
C PRO A 199 -0.92 23.85 -3.98
N PHE A 200 -1.52 23.15 -3.02
CA PHE A 200 -1.07 23.17 -1.63
C PHE A 200 0.34 22.61 -1.48
N ALA A 201 0.65 21.53 -2.21
CA ALA A 201 1.99 20.95 -2.21
C ALA A 201 3.02 21.89 -2.86
N LEU A 202 2.63 22.65 -3.89
CA LEU A 202 3.53 23.60 -4.55
C LEU A 202 3.84 24.81 -3.65
N ASP A 203 2.84 25.33 -2.94
CA ASP A 203 3.01 26.44 -1.99
C ASP A 203 4.02 26.08 -0.88
N GLU A 204 3.97 24.85 -0.37
CA GLU A 204 4.94 24.37 0.64
C GLU A 204 6.35 24.17 0.06
N THR A 205 6.47 23.73 -1.20
CA THR A 205 7.78 23.56 -1.83
C THR A 205 8.50 24.86 -2.14
N ASP A 206 7.76 25.94 -2.44
CA ASP A 206 8.35 27.27 -2.63
C ASP A 206 8.95 27.80 -1.30
N ASP A 207 8.28 27.54 -0.18
CA ASP A 207 8.75 27.96 1.15
C ASP A 207 9.94 27.09 1.62
N GLN A 208 9.94 25.77 1.31
CA GLN A 208 11.07 24.89 1.60
C GLN A 208 12.30 25.16 0.72
N GLY A 209 12.09 25.53 -0.55
CA GLY A 209 13.18 25.98 -1.45
C GLY A 209 13.84 27.24 -0.91
N ALA A 210 13.04 28.24 -0.52
CA ALA A 210 13.54 29.48 0.10
C ALA A 210 14.26 29.22 1.44
N ALA A 211 13.78 28.28 2.27
CA ALA A 211 14.43 27.90 3.51
C ALA A 211 15.76 27.15 3.29
N ARG A 212 15.83 26.27 2.28
CA ARG A 212 17.03 25.50 1.93
C ARG A 212 18.12 26.40 1.34
N ASP A 213 17.75 27.39 0.55
CA ASP A 213 18.68 28.39 0.00
C ASP A 213 19.25 29.31 1.09
N ARG A 214 18.44 29.70 2.09
CA ARG A 214 18.92 30.45 3.26
C ARG A 214 19.91 29.66 4.12
N GLN A 215 19.72 28.33 4.23
CA GLN A 215 20.67 27.46 4.94
C GLN A 215 21.98 27.25 4.16
N GLN A 216 21.92 27.13 2.84
CA GLN A 216 23.13 27.03 2.01
C GLN A 216 23.92 28.35 1.96
N GLN A 217 23.25 29.51 1.95
CA GLN A 217 23.94 30.81 2.04
C GLN A 217 24.60 31.03 3.41
N GLN A 218 23.99 30.55 4.51
CA GLN A 218 24.62 30.61 5.84
C GLN A 218 25.81 29.64 5.97
N GLN A 219 25.82 28.52 5.26
CA GLN A 219 26.97 27.58 5.25
C GLN A 219 28.05 27.98 4.23
N GLY A 220 27.71 28.64 3.12
CA GLY A 220 28.66 29.13 2.12
C GLY A 220 29.31 30.49 2.45
N GLY A 221 28.78 31.24 3.41
CA GLY A 221 29.35 32.53 3.86
C GLY A 221 30.30 32.44 5.06
N GLY A 222 30.62 31.24 5.54
CA GLY A 222 31.36 31.02 6.80
C GLY A 222 32.88 30.81 6.67
N ASP A 223 33.45 30.84 5.46
CA ASP A 223 34.87 30.51 5.24
C ASP A 223 35.81 31.73 5.12
N ASP A 224 35.29 32.97 5.12
CA ASP A 224 36.13 34.18 4.90
C ASP A 224 36.19 35.17 6.08
N GLN A 225 35.61 34.86 7.24
CA GLN A 225 35.70 35.78 8.38
C GLN A 225 35.63 35.08 9.74
N LEU A 226 36.80 34.76 10.31
CA LEU A 226 37.23 35.13 11.67
C LEU A 226 38.54 34.40 12.05
N ASP A 227 39.66 35.06 11.73
CA ASP A 227 40.84 35.04 12.59
C ASP A 227 40.47 35.72 13.92
N VAL A 228 40.06 34.92 14.90
CA VAL A 228 40.22 35.26 16.32
C VAL A 228 41.02 34.14 16.96
N ARG A 229 42.34 34.28 16.86
CA ARG A 229 43.27 33.81 17.90
C ARG A 229 42.71 34.15 19.28
N GLY A 230 42.36 33.12 20.05
CA GLY A 230 42.06 33.35 21.46
C GLY A 230 41.22 32.32 22.20
N HIS A 231 40.69 31.24 21.61
CA HIS A 231 39.94 30.25 22.41
C HIS A 231 39.95 28.80 21.88
N ARG A 232 40.97 28.40 21.12
CA ARG A 232 41.15 26.99 20.66
C ARG A 232 41.78 26.03 21.68
N GLY A 233 41.83 26.39 22.96
CA GLY A 233 42.45 25.55 24.01
C GLY A 233 41.50 24.64 24.79
N THR A 234 40.19 24.96 24.87
CA THR A 234 39.37 24.43 25.99
C THR A 234 38.21 23.51 25.58
N PHE A 235 37.77 23.50 24.32
CA PHE A 235 36.67 22.61 23.87
C PHE A 235 37.15 21.30 23.23
N ALA A 236 38.36 21.25 22.66
CA ALA A 236 38.92 20.04 22.05
C ALA A 236 39.26 18.92 23.07
N ASN A 237 39.25 19.22 24.37
CA ASN A 237 39.42 18.23 25.44
C ASN A 237 38.09 17.68 25.98
N ARG A 238 36.95 18.29 25.70
CA ARG A 238 35.64 17.80 26.17
C ARG A 238 34.99 16.80 25.21
N CYS A 239 35.28 16.87 23.91
CA CYS A 239 34.85 15.86 22.93
C CYS A 239 35.75 14.62 22.84
N ARG A 240 36.88 14.58 23.57
CA ARG A 240 37.75 13.38 23.63
C ARG A 240 37.30 12.36 24.68
N GLY A 241 36.34 12.72 25.54
CA GLY A 241 35.78 11.85 26.59
C GLY A 241 34.56 11.01 26.17
N ASP A 242 33.91 11.33 25.04
CA ASP A 242 32.69 10.66 24.59
C ASP A 242 32.86 9.88 23.27
N LEU A 243 34.12 9.54 22.94
CA LEU A 243 34.47 8.60 21.86
C LEU A 243 34.78 7.18 22.41
N SER A 244 34.18 6.84 23.54
CA SER A 244 34.32 5.53 24.20
C SER A 244 33.14 4.60 23.92
N ARG A 245 31.97 5.12 23.53
CA ARG A 245 30.78 4.30 23.21
C ARG A 245 30.74 3.79 21.76
N HIS A 246 31.49 4.41 20.85
CA HIS A 246 31.55 3.99 19.43
C HIS A 246 32.57 2.88 19.13
N ARG A 247 33.38 2.45 20.11
CA ARG A 247 34.28 1.29 19.97
C ARG A 247 33.55 -0.03 20.22
N LEU A 248 32.56 -0.04 21.11
CA LEU A 248 31.81 -1.24 21.49
C LEU A 248 30.92 -1.78 20.36
N ILE A 249 30.35 -0.89 19.54
CA ILE A 249 29.54 -1.26 18.38
C ILE A 249 30.42 -1.78 17.22
N ARG A 250 31.64 -1.25 17.08
CA ARG A 250 32.60 -1.74 16.07
C ARG A 250 33.15 -3.12 16.44
N ASP A 251 33.47 -3.35 17.71
CA ASP A 251 33.89 -4.67 18.22
C ASP A 251 32.78 -5.72 18.11
N PHE A 252 31.52 -5.33 18.32
CA PHE A 252 30.39 -6.26 18.17
C PHE A 252 30.15 -6.63 16.70
N LYS A 253 30.31 -5.66 15.79
CA LYS A 253 30.18 -5.88 14.34
C LYS A 253 31.33 -6.75 13.79
N ASP A 254 32.55 -6.57 14.31
CA ASP A 254 33.72 -7.39 13.93
C ASP A 254 33.67 -8.80 14.53
N LYS A 255 33.07 -8.99 15.72
CA LYS A 255 32.83 -10.33 16.29
C LYS A 255 31.77 -11.13 15.54
N LEU A 256 30.69 -10.48 15.07
CA LEU A 256 29.68 -11.14 14.23
C LEU A 256 30.25 -11.53 12.87
N LYS A 257 31.07 -10.67 12.26
CA LYS A 257 31.69 -10.95 10.96
C LYS A 257 32.69 -12.10 11.00
N ARG A 258 33.45 -12.25 12.09
CA ARG A 258 34.35 -13.42 12.29
C ARG A 258 33.61 -14.74 12.55
N SER A 259 32.35 -14.69 13.01
CA SER A 259 31.56 -15.91 13.23
C SER A 259 30.90 -16.44 11.97
N THR A 260 30.81 -15.65 10.89
CA THR A 260 30.23 -16.05 9.60
C THR A 260 31.29 -16.59 8.62
N ASP A 261 32.57 -16.23 8.78
CA ASP A 261 33.65 -16.58 7.86
C ASP A 261 34.44 -17.87 8.21
N ASN A 262 34.02 -18.66 9.20
CA ASN A 262 34.77 -19.87 9.59
C ASN A 262 33.90 -21.12 9.78
N PRO A 263 33.45 -21.77 8.69
CA PRO A 263 32.72 -23.03 8.77
C PRO A 263 33.70 -24.19 8.62
N CYS A 264 34.56 -24.49 9.61
CA CYS A 264 35.29 -25.78 9.70
C CYS A 264 36.18 -25.87 10.95
N ARG A 265 35.60 -26.28 12.09
CA ARG A 265 36.24 -27.14 13.12
C ARG A 265 35.29 -27.24 14.30
N ASP A 266 34.48 -28.29 14.33
CA ASP A 266 34.50 -29.28 15.42
C ASP A 266 33.43 -30.34 15.15
N GLY A 267 33.85 -31.59 15.29
CA GLY A 267 33.19 -32.75 14.72
C GLY A 267 32.10 -33.37 15.59
N GLY A 268 31.01 -33.77 14.91
CA GLY A 268 30.16 -34.92 15.23
C GLY A 268 28.89 -34.64 16.04
N PRO A 269 27.84 -35.51 15.98
CA PRO A 269 27.43 -36.43 14.92
C PRO A 269 26.20 -35.92 14.14
N ARG A 270 26.11 -36.29 12.85
CA ARG A 270 24.96 -36.03 11.97
C ARG A 270 23.79 -36.97 12.31
N PRO A 271 22.54 -36.53 12.08
CA PRO A 271 21.62 -37.36 11.32
C PRO A 271 21.22 -36.71 10.00
N ALA A 272 21.13 -37.59 9.01
CA ALA A 272 20.73 -37.38 7.64
C ALA A 272 19.34 -36.75 7.51
N ILE A 273 19.14 -35.94 6.46
CA ILE A 273 18.03 -35.97 5.49
C ILE A 273 18.35 -34.87 4.45
N LEU A 274 19.11 -35.23 3.41
CA LEU A 274 19.24 -34.45 2.17
C LEU A 274 19.85 -35.35 1.09
N ALA A 275 19.04 -36.32 0.66
CA ALA A 275 19.29 -37.16 -0.51
C ALA A 275 17.94 -37.49 -1.15
N ALA A 276 17.29 -36.49 -1.75
CA ALA A 276 16.17 -36.67 -2.67
C ALA A 276 15.91 -35.37 -3.46
N TYR A 277 16.85 -34.98 -4.32
CA TYR A 277 16.54 -34.20 -5.52
C TYR A 277 17.67 -34.41 -6.51
N ARG A 278 17.53 -35.45 -7.33
CA ARG A 278 18.31 -35.71 -8.53
C ARG A 278 17.35 -35.77 -9.69
#